data_AF-A0A969E4D5-F1
#
_entry.id   AF-A0A969E4D5-F1
#
_cell.length_a   1.000
_cell.length_b   1.000
_cell.length_c   1.000
_cell.angle_alpha   90.00
_cell.angle_beta   90.00
_cell.angle_gamma   90.00
#
_symmetry.space_group_name_H-M   'P 1'
#
loop_
_entity.id
_entity.type
_entity.pdbx_description
1 polymer ?
#
loop_
_entity_poly.entity_id
_entity_poly.type
_entity_poly.pdbx_seq_one_letter_code
_entity_poly.pdbx_strand_id
1 'polypeptide(L)'
;MKTTPNGRGFESYSPSRKVFVNIDRAKHIQMGAVSERDSIVDKIQFTLPGSSIIKDDLAVLDIIANNINDRPIYFAVTCRPEKMQGLDDFMQLEGLAVRIVPVKSQSERAFGLIGSGRVATEKVFERVTKKFRWGNFDKEKTYINTSYQPSVQTTEFTILRTALEMARQKDTVRAAELLDKKFEAFPNFNFPYSAENDVFFLDAYIRAG
;
A
#
# COMPACT_ATOMS: atom_id res chain seq x y z
N MET A 1 16.87 -9.91 33.51
CA MET A 1 16.16 -8.62 33.59
C MET A 1 17.06 -7.58 32.92
N LYS A 2 16.67 -6.98 31.78
CA LYS A 2 17.48 -5.91 31.17
C LYS A 2 17.13 -4.60 31.89
N THR A 3 18.11 -3.99 32.54
CA THR A 3 17.94 -2.74 33.28
C THR A 3 18.31 -1.54 32.42
N THR A 4 17.70 -0.38 32.67
CA THR A 4 18.20 0.89 32.12
C THR A 4 19.49 1.30 32.85
N PRO A 5 20.33 2.21 32.27
CA PRO A 5 21.53 2.73 32.93
C PRO A 5 21.28 3.36 34.31
N ASN A 6 20.03 3.74 34.59
CA ASN A 6 19.60 4.39 35.83
C ASN A 6 18.98 3.41 36.84
N GLY A 7 19.10 2.10 36.65
CA GLY A 7 18.61 1.09 37.61
C GLY A 7 17.08 0.92 37.65
N ARG A 8 16.31 1.67 36.84
CA ARG A 8 14.88 1.41 36.64
C ARG A 8 14.73 0.21 35.71
N GLY A 9 14.03 -0.83 36.18
CA GLY A 9 13.62 -1.95 35.34
C GLY A 9 12.65 -1.47 34.25
N PHE A 10 12.63 -2.12 33.10
CA PHE A 10 11.46 -2.02 32.22
C PHE A 10 10.27 -2.63 32.98
N GLU A 11 9.24 -1.84 33.28
CA GLU A 11 8.03 -2.33 33.97
C GLU A 11 7.26 -3.35 33.12
N SER A 12 7.49 -3.36 31.81
CA SER A 12 6.95 -4.35 30.88
C SER A 12 8.00 -4.69 29.83
N TYR A 13 8.32 -5.98 29.70
CA TYR A 13 9.23 -6.47 28.67
C TYR A 13 8.57 -7.63 27.91
N SER A 14 8.69 -7.64 26.58
CA SER A 14 8.29 -8.79 25.78
C SER A 14 9.50 -9.67 25.49
N PRO A 15 9.48 -10.97 25.85
CA PRO A 15 10.60 -11.87 25.57
C PRO A 15 10.75 -12.20 24.08
N SER A 16 9.69 -11.99 23.27
CA SER A 16 9.68 -12.24 21.83
C SER A 16 9.16 -11.02 21.06
N ARG A 17 9.71 -10.80 19.87
CA ARG A 17 9.18 -9.85 18.87
C ARG A 17 8.35 -10.55 17.79
N LYS A 18 8.39 -11.89 17.73
CA LYS A 18 7.58 -12.69 16.82
C LYS A 18 6.22 -12.90 17.45
N VAL A 19 5.19 -12.41 16.77
CA VAL A 19 3.79 -12.47 17.19
C VAL A 19 2.95 -13.03 16.05
N PHE A 20 1.70 -13.36 16.34
CA PHE A 20 0.76 -13.81 15.33
C PHE A 20 -0.66 -13.37 15.65
N VAL A 21 -1.50 -13.34 14.62
CA VAL A 21 -2.95 -13.19 14.74
C VAL A 21 -3.64 -14.31 13.96
N ASN A 22 -4.70 -14.87 14.55
CA ASN A 22 -5.50 -15.93 13.93
C ASN A 22 -6.47 -15.34 12.90
N ILE A 23 -6.66 -16.06 11.80
CA ILE A 23 -7.45 -15.62 10.66
C ILE A 23 -8.69 -16.50 10.51
N ASP A 24 -9.84 -15.86 10.36
CA ASP A 24 -11.08 -16.48 9.95
C ASP A 24 -11.22 -16.38 8.43
N ARG A 25 -10.90 -17.48 7.73
CA ARG A 25 -10.96 -17.56 6.26
C ARG A 25 -12.33 -17.15 5.71
N ALA A 26 -13.42 -17.61 6.34
CA ALA A 26 -14.77 -17.37 5.82
C ALA A 26 -15.13 -15.88 5.90
N LYS A 27 -14.82 -15.22 7.02
CA LYS A 27 -15.06 -13.78 7.17
C LYS A 27 -14.22 -12.94 6.20
N HIS A 28 -12.96 -13.30 5.96
CA HIS A 28 -12.12 -12.58 5.01
C HIS A 28 -12.60 -12.68 3.56
N ILE A 29 -13.17 -13.83 3.17
CA ILE A 29 -13.85 -14.00 1.87
C ILE A 29 -15.12 -13.14 1.83
N GLN A 30 -15.95 -13.20 2.88
CA GLN A 30 -17.20 -12.43 2.97
C GLN A 30 -16.96 -10.92 2.86
N MET A 31 -15.89 -10.40 3.47
CA MET A 31 -15.50 -8.98 3.39
C MET A 31 -14.86 -8.57 2.06
N GLY A 32 -14.76 -9.48 1.08
CA GLY A 32 -14.11 -9.24 -0.21
C GLY A 32 -12.63 -8.87 -0.08
N ALA A 33 -11.96 -9.34 0.97
CA ALA A 33 -10.53 -9.13 1.17
C ALA A 33 -9.70 -10.01 0.23
N VAL A 34 -10.18 -11.25 0.05
CA VAL A 34 -9.52 -12.37 -0.62
C VAL A 34 -10.58 -13.21 -1.32
N SER A 35 -10.18 -14.00 -2.31
CA SER A 35 -11.02 -14.99 -2.99
C SER A 35 -10.73 -16.40 -2.50
N GLU A 36 -11.61 -17.36 -2.77
CA GLU A 36 -11.37 -18.78 -2.46
C GLU A 36 -10.13 -19.36 -3.15
N ARG A 37 -9.72 -18.76 -4.28
CA ARG A 37 -8.54 -19.15 -5.04
C ARG A 37 -7.23 -18.65 -4.42
N ASP A 38 -7.31 -17.73 -3.48
CA ASP A 38 -6.13 -17.19 -2.80
C ASP A 38 -5.54 -18.21 -1.80
N SER A 39 -4.22 -18.23 -1.70
CA SER A 39 -3.47 -18.98 -0.69
C SER A 39 -3.57 -18.32 0.69
N ILE A 40 -4.77 -18.36 1.28
CA ILE A 40 -5.08 -17.75 2.58
C ILE A 40 -4.42 -18.56 3.71
N VAL A 41 -3.68 -17.88 4.58
CA VAL A 41 -3.04 -18.48 5.78
C VAL A 41 -3.99 -18.51 6.98
N ASP A 42 -3.88 -19.54 7.82
CA ASP A 42 -4.69 -19.66 9.05
C ASP A 42 -4.25 -18.68 10.15
N LYS A 43 -2.97 -18.25 10.10
CA LYS A 43 -2.40 -17.26 11.02
C LYS A 43 -1.40 -16.38 10.29
N ILE A 44 -1.49 -15.07 10.51
CA ILE A 44 -0.47 -14.13 10.05
C ILE A 44 0.60 -14.07 11.13
N GLN A 45 1.81 -14.54 10.80
CA GLN A 45 2.98 -14.44 11.67
C GLN A 45 3.88 -13.31 11.20
N PHE A 46 4.25 -12.42 12.12
CA PHE A 46 5.03 -11.23 11.82
C PHE A 46 5.97 -10.88 12.96
N THR A 47 6.97 -10.06 12.64
CA THR A 47 7.97 -9.59 13.61
C THR A 47 7.79 -8.10 13.82
N LEU A 48 7.50 -7.71 15.05
CA LEU A 48 7.31 -6.31 15.40
C LEU A 48 8.62 -5.52 15.22
N PRO A 49 8.60 -4.34 14.57
CA PRO A 49 9.80 -3.56 14.25
C PRO A 49 10.41 -2.92 15.51
N GLY A 50 11.73 -2.73 15.52
CA GLY A 50 12.41 -2.09 16.65
C GLY A 50 12.50 -2.94 17.93
N SER A 51 13.03 -2.35 19.00
CA SER A 51 13.36 -3.02 20.27
C SER A 51 12.36 -2.77 21.40
N SER A 52 11.43 -1.83 21.23
CA SER A 52 10.39 -1.48 22.19
C SER A 52 9.04 -1.32 21.49
N ILE A 53 7.96 -1.36 22.26
CA ILE A 53 6.61 -1.03 21.80
C ILE A 53 6.19 0.21 22.58
N ILE A 54 5.84 1.28 21.88
CA ILE A 54 5.32 2.51 22.49
C ILE A 54 3.78 2.53 22.41
N LYS A 55 3.16 3.51 23.07
CA LYS A 55 1.69 3.51 23.28
C LYS A 55 0.88 3.51 21.98
N ASP A 56 1.35 4.19 20.94
CA ASP A 56 0.68 4.23 19.65
C ASP A 56 0.83 2.89 18.89
N ASP A 57 1.97 2.21 19.00
CA ASP A 57 2.14 0.85 18.48
C ASP A 57 1.17 -0.13 19.15
N LEU A 58 1.00 -0.04 20.48
CA LEU A 58 0.02 -0.85 21.20
C LEU A 58 -1.40 -0.58 20.71
N ALA A 59 -1.77 0.68 20.47
CA ALA A 59 -3.08 1.03 19.94
C ALA A 59 -3.32 0.43 18.55
N VAL A 60 -2.32 0.47 17.65
CA VAL A 60 -2.40 -0.16 16.33
C VAL A 60 -2.55 -1.68 16.44
N LEU A 61 -1.77 -2.32 17.31
CA LEU A 61 -1.85 -3.76 17.53
C LEU A 61 -3.20 -4.19 18.11
N ASP A 62 -3.76 -3.41 19.03
CA ASP A 62 -5.08 -3.66 19.63
C ASP A 62 -6.20 -3.53 18.58
N ILE A 63 -6.15 -2.51 17.72
CA ILE A 63 -7.06 -2.38 16.59
C ILE A 63 -6.97 -3.61 15.68
N ILE A 64 -5.76 -4.06 15.34
CA ILE A 64 -5.57 -5.23 14.47
C ILE A 64 -6.13 -6.49 15.14
N ALA A 65 -5.74 -6.78 16.37
CA ALA A 65 -6.11 -8.00 17.07
C ALA A 65 -7.62 -8.16 17.23
N ASN A 66 -8.33 -7.05 17.49
CA ASN A 66 -9.77 -7.08 17.75
C ASN A 66 -10.65 -6.92 16.49
N ASN A 67 -10.09 -6.45 15.36
CA ASN A 67 -10.90 -6.11 14.19
C ASN A 67 -10.55 -6.88 12.92
N ILE A 68 -9.38 -7.54 12.83
CA ILE A 68 -8.89 -8.10 11.55
C ILE A 68 -9.88 -9.05 10.87
N ASN A 69 -10.65 -9.81 11.66
CA ASN A 69 -11.62 -10.79 11.16
C ASN A 69 -13.00 -10.18 10.89
N ASP A 70 -13.32 -9.01 11.42
CA ASP A 70 -14.68 -8.43 11.36
C ASP A 70 -14.75 -7.13 10.55
N ARG A 71 -13.63 -6.42 10.37
CA ARG A 71 -13.57 -5.14 9.66
C ARG A 71 -12.32 -5.04 8.77
N PRO A 72 -12.42 -4.46 7.56
CA PRO A 72 -11.24 -4.10 6.77
C PRO A 72 -10.36 -3.08 7.50
N ILE A 73 -9.06 -3.38 7.61
CA ILE A 73 -8.06 -2.46 8.18
C ILE A 73 -7.15 -1.97 7.05
N TYR A 74 -7.05 -0.64 6.92
CA TYR A 74 -6.25 0.02 5.89
C TYR A 74 -5.22 0.96 6.53
N PHE A 75 -4.06 1.05 5.88
CA PHE A 75 -3.07 2.09 6.12
C PHE A 75 -2.98 3.00 4.89
N ALA A 76 -2.81 4.31 5.13
CA ALA A 76 -2.49 5.24 4.05
C ALA A 76 -1.07 4.96 3.54
N VAL A 77 -0.85 5.03 2.23
CA VAL A 77 0.48 4.79 1.63
C VAL A 77 1.51 5.89 1.97
N THR A 78 1.08 6.94 2.67
CA THR A 78 1.92 8.04 3.16
C THR A 78 2.27 7.90 4.64
N CYS A 79 1.80 6.87 5.34
CA CYS A 79 2.17 6.65 6.73
C CYS A 79 3.63 6.21 6.86
N ARG A 80 4.16 6.23 8.08
CA ARG A 80 5.51 5.72 8.34
C ARG A 80 5.53 4.19 8.23
N PRO A 81 6.51 3.57 7.55
CA PRO A 81 6.59 2.11 7.40
C PRO A 81 6.56 1.37 8.74
N GLU A 82 7.24 1.90 9.75
CA GLU A 82 7.28 1.31 11.10
C GLU A 82 5.89 1.10 11.71
N LYS A 83 4.88 1.90 11.32
CA LYS A 83 3.52 1.80 11.84
C LYS A 83 2.72 0.64 11.26
N MET A 84 3.19 0.00 10.19
CA MET A 84 2.60 -1.23 9.65
C MET A 84 3.01 -2.47 10.45
N GLN A 85 3.79 -2.31 11.53
CA GLN A 85 4.12 -3.35 12.51
C GLN A 85 4.79 -4.61 11.92
N GLY A 86 5.40 -4.52 10.73
CA GLY A 86 6.05 -5.65 10.05
C GLY A 86 5.09 -6.54 9.26
N LEU A 87 3.89 -6.03 8.94
CA LEU A 87 2.87 -6.72 8.16
C LEU A 87 2.96 -6.44 6.66
N ASP A 88 4.03 -5.82 6.17
CA ASP A 88 4.20 -5.34 4.80
C ASP A 88 3.85 -6.41 3.74
N ASP A 89 4.32 -7.64 3.93
CA ASP A 89 4.07 -8.77 3.01
C ASP A 89 2.64 -9.36 3.12
N PHE A 90 1.82 -8.87 4.04
CA PHE A 90 0.41 -9.23 4.20
C PHE A 90 -0.52 -8.07 3.84
N MET A 91 -0.07 -7.22 2.92
CA MET A 91 -0.81 -6.05 2.47
C MET A 91 -1.33 -6.23 1.05
N GLN A 92 -2.35 -5.45 0.72
CA GLN A 92 -2.93 -5.37 -0.60
C GLN A 92 -3.20 -3.91 -0.97
N LEU A 93 -2.51 -3.40 -1.99
CA LEU A 93 -2.75 -2.06 -2.51
C LEU A 93 -4.13 -1.99 -3.15
N GLU A 94 -4.89 -1.00 -2.72
CA GLU A 94 -6.31 -0.80 -3.04
C GLU A 94 -6.57 0.68 -3.39
N GLY A 95 -5.65 1.33 -4.09
CA GLY A 95 -5.69 2.74 -4.45
C GLY A 95 -4.63 3.47 -3.65
N LEU A 96 -4.99 4.55 -2.98
CA LEU A 96 -4.06 5.30 -2.11
C LEU A 96 -3.96 4.74 -0.68
N ALA A 97 -4.35 3.48 -0.50
CA ALA A 97 -4.30 2.78 0.77
C ALA A 97 -3.98 1.30 0.56
N VAL A 98 -3.32 0.71 1.55
CA VAL A 98 -3.00 -0.72 1.61
C VAL A 98 -3.85 -1.39 2.69
N ARG A 99 -4.55 -2.46 2.32
CA ARG A 99 -5.39 -3.27 3.22
C ARG A 99 -4.58 -4.43 3.79
N ILE A 100 -4.74 -4.75 5.07
CA ILE A 100 -4.24 -6.03 5.60
C ILE A 100 -5.06 -7.19 5.00
N VAL A 101 -4.39 -8.18 4.43
CA VAL A 101 -5.00 -9.41 3.89
C VAL A 101 -4.23 -10.64 4.35
N PRO A 102 -4.89 -11.78 4.61
CA PRO A 102 -4.24 -13.01 5.05
C PRO A 102 -3.61 -13.80 3.89
N VAL A 103 -2.98 -13.10 2.95
CA VAL A 103 -2.27 -13.69 1.81
C VAL A 103 -0.87 -13.12 1.84
N LYS A 104 0.13 -14.00 1.96
CA LYS A 104 1.52 -13.57 1.94
C LYS A 104 1.93 -13.28 0.49
N SER A 105 2.46 -12.10 0.24
CA SER A 105 2.96 -11.67 -1.06
C SER A 105 4.21 -10.82 -0.88
N GLN A 106 5.20 -11.00 -1.75
CA GLN A 106 6.48 -10.31 -1.63
C GLN A 106 6.31 -8.82 -1.92
N SER A 107 6.70 -7.96 -0.97
CA SER A 107 6.67 -6.52 -1.16
C SER A 107 7.75 -6.03 -2.15
N GLU A 108 7.40 -5.05 -2.97
CA GLU A 108 8.29 -4.37 -3.93
C GLU A 108 8.88 -3.10 -3.31
N ARG A 109 10.01 -3.25 -2.60
CA ARG A 109 10.64 -2.16 -1.82
C ARG A 109 10.94 -0.89 -2.62
N ALA A 110 11.14 -1.01 -3.94
CA ALA A 110 11.36 0.12 -4.83
C ALA A 110 10.19 1.14 -4.83
N PHE A 111 8.97 0.70 -4.49
CA PHE A 111 7.78 1.55 -4.40
C PHE A 111 7.45 1.99 -2.96
N GLY A 112 8.33 1.77 -1.98
CA GLY A 112 8.04 2.08 -0.58
C GLY A 112 6.75 1.39 -0.08
N LEU A 113 5.87 2.14 0.60
CA LEU A 113 4.57 1.62 1.10
C LEU A 113 3.60 1.28 -0.02
N ILE A 114 3.66 1.99 -1.15
CA ILE A 114 2.86 1.64 -2.33
C ILE A 114 3.25 0.24 -2.78
N GLY A 115 4.50 -0.18 -2.52
CA GLY A 115 5.09 -1.48 -2.76
C GLY A 115 4.74 -2.59 -1.75
N SER A 116 3.99 -2.31 -0.68
CA SER A 116 3.68 -3.34 0.32
C SER A 116 2.74 -4.41 -0.25
N GLY A 117 3.12 -5.68 -0.06
CA GLY A 117 2.34 -6.86 -0.46
C GLY A 117 1.91 -6.87 -1.93
N ARG A 118 0.71 -7.39 -2.21
CA ARG A 118 0.18 -7.49 -3.59
C ARG A 118 -0.63 -6.27 -4.03
N VAL A 119 -1.07 -6.24 -5.28
CA VAL A 119 -1.96 -5.19 -5.82
C VAL A 119 -3.32 -5.79 -6.17
N ALA A 120 -4.41 -5.17 -5.73
CA ALA A 120 -5.75 -5.51 -6.20
C ALA A 120 -6.05 -4.77 -7.51
N THR A 121 -5.45 -5.24 -8.61
CA THR A 121 -5.45 -4.57 -9.93
C THR A 121 -6.84 -4.12 -10.37
N GLU A 122 -7.85 -4.99 -10.28
CA GLU A 122 -9.24 -4.64 -10.63
C GLU A 122 -9.78 -3.45 -9.82
N LYS A 123 -9.61 -3.49 -8.49
CA LYS A 123 -10.13 -2.43 -7.61
C LYS A 123 -9.40 -1.11 -7.84
N VAL A 124 -8.07 -1.16 -8.03
CA VAL A 124 -7.29 0.04 -8.30
C VAL A 124 -7.67 0.63 -9.64
N PHE A 125 -7.79 -0.20 -10.68
CA PHE A 125 -8.23 0.19 -12.01
C PHE A 125 -9.58 0.91 -11.96
N GLU A 126 -10.61 0.29 -11.38
CA GLU A 126 -11.93 0.91 -11.27
C GLU A 126 -11.88 2.26 -10.52
N ARG A 127 -11.11 2.32 -9.43
CA ARG A 127 -11.00 3.54 -8.63
C ARG A 127 -10.32 4.66 -9.40
N VAL A 128 -9.21 4.39 -10.06
CA VAL A 128 -8.45 5.38 -10.84
C VAL A 128 -9.27 5.88 -12.03
N THR A 129 -9.86 4.97 -12.81
CA THR A 129 -10.53 5.35 -14.06
C THR A 129 -11.91 5.97 -13.84
N LYS A 130 -12.65 5.53 -12.80
CA LYS A 130 -14.07 5.94 -12.60
C LYS A 130 -14.32 6.79 -11.37
N LYS A 131 -13.54 6.62 -10.29
CA LYS A 131 -13.88 7.20 -8.97
C LYS A 131 -13.01 8.39 -8.58
N PHE A 132 -11.74 8.41 -8.99
CA PHE A 132 -10.82 9.49 -8.65
C PHE A 132 -11.27 10.83 -9.25
N ARG A 133 -10.78 11.91 -8.64
CA ARG A 133 -11.02 13.29 -9.04
C ARG A 133 -9.68 14.01 -9.07
N TRP A 134 -9.43 14.74 -10.15
CA TRP A 134 -8.10 15.27 -10.49
C TRP A 134 -7.94 16.76 -10.17
N GLY A 135 -8.82 17.32 -9.33
CA GLY A 135 -8.70 18.72 -8.91
C GLY A 135 -8.76 19.75 -10.06
N ASN A 136 -9.33 19.38 -11.21
CA ASN A 136 -9.35 20.17 -12.46
C ASN A 136 -7.96 20.47 -13.06
N PHE A 137 -6.93 19.72 -12.66
CA PHE A 137 -5.59 19.80 -13.25
C PHE A 137 -5.55 19.55 -14.75
N ASP A 138 -6.50 18.75 -15.24
CA ASP A 138 -6.73 18.40 -16.65
C ASP A 138 -7.42 19.51 -17.45
N LYS A 139 -8.03 20.49 -16.78
CA LYS A 139 -8.93 21.49 -17.40
C LYS A 139 -8.41 22.91 -17.33
N GLU A 140 -7.85 23.29 -16.19
CA GLU A 140 -7.48 24.66 -15.88
C GLU A 140 -5.98 24.78 -15.70
N LYS A 141 -5.35 25.75 -16.36
CA LYS A 141 -3.96 26.09 -16.11
C LYS A 141 -3.87 26.77 -14.73
N THR A 142 -3.18 26.14 -13.79
CA THR A 142 -3.08 26.62 -12.42
C THR A 142 -1.65 26.50 -11.87
N TYR A 143 -1.33 27.32 -10.88
CA TYR A 143 -0.07 27.18 -10.16
C TYR A 143 -0.17 26.03 -9.16
N ILE A 144 0.70 25.02 -9.33
CA ILE A 144 0.83 23.90 -8.39
C ILE A 144 2.02 24.15 -7.48
N ASN A 145 1.74 24.33 -6.19
CA ASN A 145 2.80 24.50 -5.21
C ASN A 145 3.62 23.20 -5.07
N THR A 146 4.93 23.31 -4.94
CA THR A 146 5.85 22.16 -4.79
C THR A 146 5.53 21.30 -3.56
N SER A 147 4.94 21.88 -2.51
CA SER A 147 4.47 21.12 -1.33
C SER A 147 3.37 20.10 -1.64
N TYR A 148 2.66 20.25 -2.78
CA TYR A 148 1.63 19.30 -3.21
C TYR A 148 2.21 18.09 -3.98
N GLN A 149 3.46 18.19 -4.44
CA GLN A 149 4.14 17.13 -5.22
C GLN A 149 4.05 15.73 -4.60
N PRO A 150 4.23 15.53 -3.28
CA PRO A 150 4.10 14.19 -2.69
C PRO A 150 2.74 13.53 -2.92
N SER A 151 1.66 14.31 -2.98
CA SER A 151 0.30 13.80 -3.23
C SER A 151 0.13 13.35 -4.68
N VAL A 152 0.72 14.11 -5.62
CA VAL A 152 0.74 13.80 -7.05
C VAL A 152 1.56 12.53 -7.27
N GLN A 153 2.80 12.50 -6.78
CA GLN A 153 3.69 11.34 -6.87
C GLN A 153 3.05 10.08 -6.30
N THR A 154 2.42 10.17 -5.13
CA THR A 154 1.73 9.01 -4.52
C THR A 154 0.68 8.41 -5.47
N THR A 155 -0.05 9.28 -6.18
CA THR A 155 -1.08 8.86 -7.14
C THR A 155 -0.44 8.27 -8.40
N GLU A 156 0.57 8.94 -8.95
CA GLU A 156 1.32 8.47 -10.12
C GLU A 156 1.98 7.11 -9.88
N PHE A 157 2.70 6.92 -8.77
CA PHE A 157 3.35 5.64 -8.44
C PHE A 157 2.33 4.53 -8.14
N THR A 158 1.14 4.86 -7.63
CA THR A 158 0.03 3.90 -7.49
C THR A 158 -0.44 3.41 -8.86
N ILE A 159 -0.60 4.32 -9.82
CA ILE A 159 -0.95 4.00 -11.22
C ILE A 159 0.15 3.14 -11.84
N LEU A 160 1.40 3.60 -11.77
CA LEU A 160 2.56 2.91 -12.34
C LEU A 160 2.70 1.48 -11.79
N ARG A 161 2.66 1.31 -10.46
CA ARG A 161 2.75 -0.02 -9.84
C ARG A 161 1.65 -0.94 -10.34
N THR A 162 0.42 -0.42 -10.44
CA THR A 162 -0.73 -1.20 -10.88
C THR A 162 -0.63 -1.59 -12.34
N ALA A 163 -0.23 -0.67 -13.22
CA ALA A 163 -0.03 -0.94 -14.64
C ALA A 163 1.06 -2.00 -14.86
N LEU A 164 2.18 -1.92 -14.14
CA LEU A 164 3.24 -2.94 -14.20
C LEU A 164 2.74 -4.32 -13.75
N GLU A 165 1.93 -4.38 -12.70
CA GLU A 165 1.32 -5.63 -12.23
C GLU A 165 0.31 -6.19 -13.24
N MET A 166 -0.51 -5.35 -13.86
CA MET A 166 -1.41 -5.74 -14.94
C MET A 166 -0.64 -6.28 -16.16
N ALA A 167 0.46 -5.63 -16.55
CA ALA A 167 1.32 -6.11 -17.62
C ALA A 167 1.93 -7.49 -17.30
N ARG A 168 2.37 -7.73 -16.06
CA ARG A 168 2.81 -9.07 -15.59
C ARG A 168 1.69 -10.11 -15.70
N GLN A 169 0.45 -9.70 -15.45
CA GLN A 169 -0.76 -10.52 -15.60
C GLN A 169 -1.22 -10.67 -17.07
N LYS A 170 -0.46 -10.12 -18.04
CA LYS A 170 -0.77 -10.08 -19.48
C LYS A 170 -2.02 -9.29 -19.85
N ASP A 171 -2.46 -8.41 -18.96
CA ASP A 171 -3.57 -7.51 -19.17
C ASP A 171 -3.08 -6.14 -19.66
N THR A 172 -2.52 -6.17 -20.86
CA THR A 172 -1.76 -5.07 -21.43
C THR A 172 -2.62 -3.88 -21.84
N VAL A 173 -3.83 -4.14 -22.31
CA VAL A 173 -4.79 -3.10 -22.73
C VAL A 173 -5.17 -2.22 -21.53
N ARG A 174 -5.54 -2.82 -20.39
CA ARG A 174 -5.90 -2.06 -19.18
C ARG A 174 -4.69 -1.42 -18.52
N ALA A 175 -3.50 -2.04 -18.65
CA ALA A 175 -2.26 -1.42 -18.23
C ALA A 175 -1.99 -0.11 -18.98
N ALA A 176 -2.11 -0.12 -20.31
CA ALA A 176 -1.94 1.07 -21.15
C ALA A 176 -2.97 2.16 -20.79
N GLU A 177 -4.25 1.80 -20.61
CA GLU A 177 -5.30 2.74 -20.21
C GLU A 177 -4.99 3.44 -18.88
N LEU A 178 -4.41 2.73 -17.90
CA LEU A 178 -3.96 3.34 -16.65
C LEU A 178 -2.82 4.33 -16.85
N LEU A 179 -1.84 3.98 -17.69
CA LEU A 179 -0.72 4.85 -18.00
C LEU A 179 -1.22 6.11 -18.74
N ASP A 180 -2.14 5.97 -19.69
CA ASP A 180 -2.79 7.09 -20.38
C ASP A 180 -3.48 7.99 -19.35
N LYS A 181 -4.18 7.38 -18.37
CA LYS A 181 -4.90 8.13 -17.36
C LYS A 181 -4.02 9.05 -16.53
N LYS A 182 -2.76 8.69 -16.30
CA LYS A 182 -1.78 9.56 -15.62
C LYS A 182 -1.54 10.83 -16.43
N PHE A 183 -1.32 10.73 -17.73
CA PHE A 183 -1.02 11.89 -18.59
C PHE A 183 -2.25 12.76 -18.86
N GLU A 184 -3.44 12.16 -18.89
CA GLU A 184 -4.70 12.92 -18.91
C GLU A 184 -4.90 13.72 -17.61
N ALA A 185 -4.70 13.08 -16.46
CA ALA A 185 -4.93 13.67 -15.16
C ALA A 185 -3.90 14.76 -14.78
N PHE A 186 -2.65 14.57 -15.20
CA PHE A 186 -1.52 15.45 -14.89
C PHE A 186 -0.87 15.92 -16.21
N PRO A 187 -1.51 16.85 -16.93
CA PRO A 187 -1.05 17.25 -18.25
C PRO A 187 0.17 18.17 -18.20
N ASN A 188 0.96 18.17 -19.26
CA ASN A 188 2.23 18.92 -19.37
C ASN A 188 2.13 20.42 -19.06
N PHE A 189 0.98 21.05 -19.30
CA PHE A 189 0.82 22.49 -19.03
C PHE A 189 0.77 22.86 -17.54
N ASN A 190 0.46 21.89 -16.67
CA ASN A 190 0.49 22.02 -15.21
C ASN A 190 1.58 21.16 -14.57
N PHE A 191 1.94 20.03 -15.19
CA PHE A 191 2.92 19.06 -14.72
C PHE A 191 3.93 18.80 -15.85
N PRO A 192 4.94 19.67 -16.01
CA PRO A 192 5.91 19.54 -17.08
C PRO A 192 6.60 18.18 -17.07
N TYR A 193 6.79 17.60 -18.25
CA TYR A 193 7.46 16.31 -18.36
C TYR A 193 8.88 16.36 -17.82
N SER A 194 9.26 15.31 -17.10
CA SER A 194 10.58 15.18 -16.47
C SER A 194 11.14 13.77 -16.64
N ALA A 195 12.44 13.70 -16.91
CA ALA A 195 13.13 12.41 -17.03
C ALA A 195 13.12 11.61 -15.71
N GLU A 196 13.06 12.31 -14.57
CA GLU A 196 13.05 11.69 -13.24
C GLU A 196 11.78 10.87 -12.95
N ASN A 197 10.66 11.21 -13.61
CA ASN A 197 9.39 10.56 -13.37
C ASN A 197 8.89 9.81 -14.62
N ASP A 198 8.86 10.46 -15.77
CA ASP A 198 8.18 9.94 -16.96
C ASP A 198 8.90 8.75 -17.60
N VAL A 199 10.21 8.61 -17.38
CA VAL A 199 10.98 7.45 -17.88
C VAL A 199 10.43 6.13 -17.34
N PHE A 200 9.94 6.10 -16.09
CA PHE A 200 9.34 4.90 -15.53
C PHE A 200 8.02 4.53 -16.22
N PHE A 201 7.24 5.53 -16.63
CA PHE A 201 5.99 5.32 -17.37
C PHE A 201 6.27 4.86 -18.80
N LEU A 202 7.30 5.40 -19.45
CA LEU A 202 7.73 4.93 -20.77
C LEU A 202 8.19 3.46 -20.73
N ASP A 203 8.98 3.07 -19.73
CA ASP A 203 9.34 1.65 -19.52
C ASP A 203 8.10 0.78 -19.28
N ALA A 204 7.12 1.28 -18.54
CA ALA A 204 5.86 0.57 -18.31
C ALA A 204 5.04 0.39 -19.60
N TYR A 205 5.00 1.38 -20.50
CA TYR A 205 4.40 1.22 -21.83
C TYR A 205 5.09 0.14 -22.64
N ILE A 206 6.43 0.14 -22.68
CA ILE A 206 7.21 -0.89 -23.41
C ILE A 206 6.88 -2.30 -22.89
N ARG A 207 6.67 -2.45 -21.59
CA ARG A 207 6.28 -3.74 -20.97
C ARG A 207 4.83 -4.12 -21.24
N ALA A 208 3.95 -3.14 -21.41
CA ALA A 208 2.58 -3.38 -21.84
C ALA A 208 2.51 -3.80 -23.31
N GLY A 209 3.48 -3.42 -24.14
CA GLY A 209 3.50 -3.76 -25.57
C GLY A 209 2.65 -2.80 -26.39
#